data_AF-A0A238JVS7-F1
#
_entry.id   AF-A0A238JVS7-F1
#
_cell.length_a   1.000
_cell.length_b   1.000
_cell.length_c   1.000
_cell.angle_alpha   90.00
_cell.angle_beta   90.00
_cell.angle_gamma   90.00
#
_symmetry.space_group_name_H-M   'P 1'
#
loop_
_entity.id
_entity.type
_entity.pdbx_description
1 polymer ?
#
loop_
_entity_poly.entity_id
_entity_poly.type
_entity_poly.pdbx_seq_one_letter_code
_entity_poly.pdbx_strand_id
1 'polypeptide(L)'
;MSDGLDINLDSPLEVRLKELVQLENAHNEFPYTGDNRFELYSSIKSQLQRDYYRDIDGALTKDSGGGAYTRHDLGHVDDVIRKAGQVLGANSDAVEPAMNRLKPYEVFVLLVACLIHDAGNIDGRNGHANRARRVLQHVAGNRLDTKEISLISKIARAHGGKTTAGSPDTIGELPIRDGVEHITVKPRLLAATLRLADELAENVRRANRRDEEGSRFPNLFCSTISVSVDYKGRWISLDFAVGDENCILFGKDEKGDEMFLLDYISRRVEKTELERRYCDRYLRGFATYDGIRVNVELLKDHDEWRAIYFELMEDGYPTSNDLESFRRSKIDGKSIATEYRAQFGGDSK
;
A
#
# COMPACT_ATOMS: atom_id res chain seq x y z
N MET A 1 3.11 -16.32 32.10
CA MET A 1 3.25 -14.87 31.91
C MET A 1 3.19 -14.64 30.41
N SER A 2 2.18 -13.94 29.94
CA SER A 2 1.90 -13.75 28.52
C SER A 2 2.93 -12.79 27.93
N ASP A 3 3.87 -13.30 27.14
CA ASP A 3 4.61 -12.49 26.15
C ASP A 3 3.66 -12.12 25.01
N GLY A 4 2.58 -11.41 25.34
CA GLY A 4 1.62 -10.91 24.37
C GLY A 4 2.33 -9.88 23.50
N LEU A 5 2.68 -10.28 22.28
CA LEU A 5 2.97 -9.32 21.22
C LEU A 5 1.67 -8.53 21.01
N ASP A 6 1.61 -7.31 21.54
CA ASP A 6 0.43 -6.46 21.43
C ASP A 6 0.11 -6.21 19.95
N ILE A 7 -1.08 -6.64 19.54
CA ILE A 7 -1.65 -6.28 18.24
C ILE A 7 -2.51 -5.04 18.40
N ASN A 8 -2.43 -4.13 17.43
CA ASN A 8 -3.36 -3.02 17.37
C ASN A 8 -4.68 -3.47 16.71
N LEU A 9 -5.82 -2.94 17.15
CA LEU A 9 -7.16 -3.21 16.60
C LEU A 9 -8.01 -1.92 16.51
N ASP A 10 -7.35 -0.76 16.41
CA ASP A 10 -7.97 0.57 16.49
C ASP A 10 -8.20 1.24 15.13
N SER A 11 -7.80 0.61 14.02
CA SER A 11 -7.99 1.23 12.71
C SER A 11 -9.48 1.33 12.37
N PRO A 12 -9.90 2.33 11.58
CA PRO A 12 -11.33 2.55 11.31
C PRO A 12 -12.07 1.34 10.73
N LEU A 13 -11.41 0.53 9.90
CA LEU A 13 -12.00 -0.69 9.34
C LEU A 13 -12.13 -1.81 10.38
N GLU A 14 -11.19 -1.94 11.31
CA GLU A 14 -11.24 -2.92 12.40
C GLU A 14 -12.33 -2.57 13.41
N VAL A 15 -12.40 -1.30 13.82
CA VAL A 15 -13.48 -0.77 14.66
C VAL A 15 -14.83 -1.01 13.98
N ARG A 16 -14.92 -0.74 12.67
CA ARG A 16 -16.13 -1.00 11.90
C ARG A 16 -16.52 -2.48 11.90
N LEU A 17 -15.57 -3.40 11.71
CA LEU A 17 -15.87 -4.85 11.80
C LEU A 17 -16.41 -5.20 13.20
N LYS A 18 -15.80 -4.67 14.26
CA LYS A 18 -16.24 -4.88 15.65
C LYS A 18 -17.67 -4.42 15.89
N GLU A 19 -18.06 -3.27 15.36
CA GLU A 19 -19.44 -2.78 15.43
C GLU A 19 -20.40 -3.64 14.63
N LEU A 20 -20.00 -4.03 13.41
CA LEU A 20 -20.85 -4.80 12.50
C LEU A 20 -21.20 -6.19 13.05
N VAL A 21 -20.29 -6.84 13.78
CA VAL A 21 -20.58 -8.14 14.43
C VAL A 21 -21.50 -8.02 15.64
N GLN A 22 -21.74 -6.80 16.15
CA GLN A 22 -22.64 -6.54 17.29
C GLN A 22 -24.05 -6.13 16.86
N LEU A 23 -24.28 -5.91 15.56
CA LEU A 23 -25.60 -5.54 15.06
C LEU A 23 -26.62 -6.67 15.25
N GLU A 24 -27.88 -6.28 15.46
CA GLU A 24 -28.99 -7.23 15.44
C GLU A 24 -29.02 -7.95 14.09
N ASN A 25 -29.13 -9.28 14.11
CA ASN A 25 -29.09 -10.14 12.92
C ASN A 25 -27.75 -10.19 12.16
N ALA A 26 -26.64 -9.73 12.74
CA ALA A 26 -25.31 -9.79 12.10
C ALA A 26 -24.92 -11.20 11.62
N HIS A 27 -25.41 -12.26 12.27
CA HIS A 27 -25.19 -13.66 11.88
C HIS A 27 -25.68 -13.99 10.45
N ASN A 28 -26.62 -13.22 9.89
CA ASN A 28 -27.09 -13.39 8.51
C ASN A 28 -26.21 -12.68 7.47
N GLU A 29 -25.31 -11.81 7.91
CA GLU A 29 -24.41 -11.03 7.05
C GLU A 29 -23.01 -11.66 6.92
N PHE A 30 -22.77 -12.80 7.59
CA PHE A 30 -21.53 -13.58 7.55
C PHE A 30 -21.81 -15.07 7.28
N PRO A 31 -20.91 -15.80 6.59
CA PRO A 31 -21.12 -17.23 6.37
C PRO A 31 -21.17 -18.01 7.68
N TYR A 32 -22.04 -19.02 7.75
CA TYR A 32 -22.29 -19.77 8.96
C TYR A 32 -21.09 -20.66 9.32
N THR A 33 -20.29 -20.20 10.28
CA THR A 33 -19.05 -20.89 10.72
C THR A 33 -19.00 -21.14 12.22
N GLY A 34 -19.96 -20.60 12.98
CA GLY A 34 -20.01 -20.71 14.44
C GLY A 34 -19.06 -19.76 15.19
N ASP A 35 -18.16 -19.06 14.48
CA ASP A 35 -17.18 -18.16 15.07
C ASP A 35 -17.59 -16.68 14.93
N ASN A 36 -17.34 -15.88 15.97
CA ASN A 36 -17.40 -14.42 15.87
C ASN A 36 -16.30 -13.93 14.92
N ARG A 37 -16.68 -13.26 13.83
CA ARG A 37 -15.73 -12.85 12.78
C ARG A 37 -14.70 -11.82 13.22
N PHE A 38 -15.01 -10.97 14.20
CA PHE A 38 -14.03 -10.05 14.77
C PHE A 38 -13.01 -10.77 15.66
N GLU A 39 -13.45 -11.76 16.44
CA GLU A 39 -12.54 -12.60 17.24
C GLU A 39 -11.65 -13.48 16.35
N LEU A 40 -12.21 -14.05 15.28
CA LEU A 40 -11.44 -14.78 14.27
C LEU A 40 -10.41 -13.88 13.61
N TYR A 41 -10.79 -12.69 13.17
CA TYR A 41 -9.86 -11.69 12.62
C TYR A 41 -8.72 -11.37 13.60
N SER A 42 -9.06 -11.07 14.86
CA SER A 42 -8.08 -10.75 15.90
C SER A 42 -7.11 -11.90 16.14
N SER A 43 -7.62 -13.15 16.20
CA SER A 43 -6.80 -14.35 16.30
C SER A 43 -5.86 -14.51 15.10
N ILE A 44 -6.32 -14.27 13.88
CA ILE A 44 -5.49 -14.35 12.67
C ILE A 44 -4.36 -13.32 12.76
N LYS A 45 -4.66 -12.08 13.13
CA LYS A 45 -3.66 -11.01 13.30
C LYS A 45 -2.61 -11.38 14.34
N SER A 46 -3.02 -11.88 15.51
CA SER A 46 -2.08 -12.33 16.55
C SER A 46 -1.19 -13.49 16.09
N GLN A 47 -1.74 -14.46 15.37
CA GLN A 47 -0.93 -15.59 14.86
C GLN A 47 0.05 -15.14 13.79
N LEU A 48 -0.37 -14.27 12.86
CA LEU A 48 0.52 -13.69 11.84
C LEU A 48 1.65 -12.87 12.46
N GLN A 49 1.36 -12.09 13.50
CA GLN A 49 2.39 -11.34 14.22
C GLN A 49 3.47 -12.27 14.78
N ARG A 50 3.05 -13.37 15.41
CA ARG A 50 3.95 -14.32 16.06
C ARG A 50 4.73 -15.16 15.06
N ASP A 51 4.07 -15.65 14.02
CA ASP A 51 4.58 -16.73 13.17
C ASP A 51 5.18 -16.20 11.84
N TYR A 52 4.86 -14.96 11.44
CA TYR A 52 5.32 -14.36 10.19
C TYR A 52 6.01 -13.00 10.39
N TYR A 53 5.29 -12.01 10.89
CA TYR A 53 5.73 -10.62 10.83
C TYR A 53 6.87 -10.26 11.81
N ARG A 54 7.05 -11.04 12.87
CA ARG A 54 8.18 -10.86 13.80
C ARG A 54 9.55 -10.95 13.13
N ASP A 55 9.71 -11.86 12.16
CA ASP A 55 11.01 -12.21 11.59
C ASP A 55 11.12 -11.92 10.07
N ILE A 56 10.07 -11.34 9.48
CA ILE A 56 9.92 -11.19 8.02
C ILE A 56 11.05 -10.38 7.38
N ASP A 57 11.48 -9.28 8.00
CA ASP A 57 12.56 -8.44 7.50
C ASP A 57 13.90 -9.20 7.50
N GLY A 58 14.11 -10.09 8.48
CA GLY A 58 15.31 -10.93 8.55
C GLY A 58 15.36 -11.98 7.44
N ALA A 59 14.21 -12.52 7.04
CA ALA A 59 14.12 -13.43 5.90
C ALA A 59 14.40 -12.71 4.57
N LEU A 60 13.86 -11.51 4.40
CA LEU A 60 14.06 -10.69 3.19
C LEU A 60 15.53 -10.34 2.93
N THR A 61 16.28 -10.08 3.99
CA THR A 61 17.73 -9.84 3.91
C THR A 61 18.47 -11.01 3.28
N LYS A 62 18.15 -12.25 3.68
CA LYS A 62 18.84 -13.46 3.20
C LYS A 62 18.64 -13.67 1.70
N ASP A 63 17.41 -13.43 1.22
CA ASP A 63 17.06 -13.66 -0.18
C ASP A 63 17.47 -12.53 -1.12
N SER A 64 17.70 -11.33 -0.59
CA SER A 64 18.12 -10.16 -1.39
C SER A 64 19.64 -9.97 -1.40
N GLY A 65 20.42 -11.03 -1.17
CA GLY A 65 21.89 -10.95 -1.15
C GLY A 65 22.44 -10.09 0.00
N GLY A 66 21.70 -9.99 1.11
CA GLY A 66 22.04 -9.13 2.24
C GLY A 66 21.20 -7.85 2.33
N GLY A 67 20.28 -7.56 1.40
CA GLY A 67 19.47 -6.33 1.36
C GLY A 67 18.10 -6.39 2.07
N ALA A 68 17.81 -5.54 3.06
CA ALA A 68 16.46 -5.24 3.54
C ALA A 68 15.98 -3.86 3.04
N TYR A 69 15.35 -3.82 1.86
CA TYR A 69 14.99 -2.54 1.22
C TYR A 69 14.11 -1.63 2.10
N THR A 70 13.06 -2.15 2.73
CA THR A 70 12.16 -1.44 3.65
C THR A 70 11.53 -2.45 4.63
N ARG A 71 10.90 -1.99 5.71
CA ARG A 71 10.22 -2.88 6.67
C ARG A 71 8.90 -3.41 6.11
N HIS A 72 8.62 -4.69 6.39
CA HIS A 72 7.39 -5.40 6.04
C HIS A 72 6.73 -6.04 7.27
N ASP A 73 7.01 -5.51 8.46
CA ASP A 73 6.45 -5.95 9.74
C ASP A 73 4.93 -5.65 9.86
N LEU A 74 4.31 -6.01 10.99
CA LEU A 74 2.90 -5.75 11.22
C LEU A 74 2.57 -4.24 11.25
N GLY A 75 3.54 -3.38 11.55
CA GLY A 75 3.35 -1.94 11.48
C GLY A 75 3.05 -1.47 10.05
N HIS A 76 3.71 -2.05 9.04
CA HIS A 76 3.36 -1.83 7.63
C HIS A 76 1.92 -2.28 7.34
N VAL A 77 1.53 -3.48 7.80
CA VAL A 77 0.17 -4.00 7.62
C VAL A 77 -0.89 -3.09 8.24
N ASP A 78 -0.63 -2.56 9.44
CA ASP A 78 -1.50 -1.60 10.11
C ASP A 78 -1.64 -0.30 9.30
N ASP A 79 -0.54 0.15 8.68
CA ASP A 79 -0.56 1.29 7.76
C ASP A 79 -1.39 1.01 6.49
N VAL A 80 -1.31 -0.20 5.92
CA VAL A 80 -2.16 -0.61 4.80
C VAL A 80 -3.63 -0.61 5.20
N ILE A 81 -4.00 -1.16 6.37
CA ILE A 81 -5.39 -1.18 6.82
C ILE A 81 -5.91 0.25 7.04
N ARG A 82 -5.11 1.10 7.68
CA ARG A 82 -5.44 2.52 7.89
C ARG A 82 -5.63 3.24 6.55
N LYS A 83 -4.76 3.00 5.57
CA LYS A 83 -4.86 3.57 4.22
C LYS A 83 -6.07 3.06 3.45
N ALA A 84 -6.42 1.77 3.58
CA ALA A 84 -7.65 1.22 3.03
C ALA A 84 -8.88 1.93 3.60
N GLY A 85 -8.88 2.22 4.91
CA GLY A 85 -9.90 3.06 5.54
C GLY A 85 -9.98 4.45 4.92
N GLN A 86 -8.86 5.16 4.80
CA GLN A 86 -8.78 6.50 4.20
C GLN A 86 -9.25 6.51 2.74
N VAL A 87 -8.82 5.52 1.95
CA VAL A 87 -9.25 5.32 0.56
C VAL A 87 -10.78 5.16 0.48
N LEU A 88 -11.39 4.57 1.50
CA LEU A 88 -12.83 4.37 1.61
C LEU A 88 -13.54 5.50 2.37
N GLY A 89 -12.87 6.61 2.65
CA GLY A 89 -13.44 7.80 3.27
C GLY A 89 -13.54 7.77 4.81
N ALA A 90 -12.83 6.85 5.48
CA ALA A 90 -12.72 6.89 6.93
C ALA A 90 -12.11 8.21 7.40
N ASN A 91 -12.70 8.79 8.45
CA ASN A 91 -12.32 10.09 9.01
C ASN A 91 -12.41 11.28 8.02
N SER A 92 -13.11 11.12 6.89
CA SER A 92 -13.44 12.24 5.99
C SER A 92 -14.68 13.00 6.47
N ASP A 93 -14.89 14.20 5.94
CA ASP A 93 -16.09 15.01 6.15
C ASP A 93 -17.25 14.64 5.18
N ALA A 94 -17.13 13.51 4.46
CA ALA A 94 -18.19 13.04 3.57
C ALA A 94 -19.40 12.55 4.37
N VAL A 95 -20.61 12.94 3.92
CA VAL A 95 -21.88 12.54 4.56
C VAL A 95 -22.06 11.02 4.55
N GLU A 96 -21.71 10.38 3.44
CA GLU A 96 -21.70 8.92 3.32
C GLU A 96 -20.35 8.43 2.75
N PRO A 97 -19.37 8.09 3.61
CA PRO A 97 -18.11 7.54 3.16
C PRO A 97 -18.30 6.13 2.58
N ALA A 98 -17.46 5.76 1.61
CA ALA A 98 -17.58 4.48 0.90
C ALA A 98 -17.50 3.26 1.82
N MET A 99 -16.76 3.34 2.92
CA MET A 99 -16.65 2.26 3.91
C MET A 99 -18.02 1.84 4.47
N ASN A 100 -18.99 2.76 4.58
CA ASN A 100 -20.32 2.46 5.10
C ASN A 100 -21.17 1.64 4.13
N ARG A 101 -20.79 1.60 2.85
CA ARG A 101 -21.47 0.82 1.79
C ARG A 101 -20.85 -0.56 1.59
N LEU A 102 -19.78 -0.92 2.32
CA LEU A 102 -19.27 -2.28 2.34
C LEU A 102 -20.19 -3.16 3.17
N LYS A 103 -20.46 -4.37 2.68
CA LYS A 103 -21.18 -5.37 3.47
C LYS A 103 -20.30 -5.88 4.62
N PRO A 104 -20.87 -6.38 5.73
CA PRO A 104 -20.08 -6.88 6.86
C PRO A 104 -19.03 -7.92 6.47
N TYR A 105 -19.41 -8.91 5.66
CA TYR A 105 -18.46 -9.90 5.18
C TYR A 105 -17.38 -9.33 4.24
N GLU A 106 -17.67 -8.28 3.47
CA GLU A 106 -16.67 -7.61 2.65
C GLU A 106 -15.60 -6.90 3.50
N VAL A 107 -16.00 -6.31 4.63
CA VAL A 107 -15.06 -5.71 5.60
C VAL A 107 -14.13 -6.79 6.18
N PHE A 108 -14.69 -7.93 6.60
CA PHE A 108 -13.89 -9.06 7.10
C PHE A 108 -12.91 -9.57 6.04
N VAL A 109 -13.38 -9.82 4.81
CA VAL A 109 -12.56 -10.33 3.70
C VAL A 109 -11.43 -9.35 3.36
N LEU A 110 -11.72 -8.04 3.29
CA LEU A 110 -10.72 -7.01 3.01
C LEU A 110 -9.65 -6.97 4.11
N LEU A 111 -10.07 -6.97 5.37
CA LEU A 111 -9.15 -6.94 6.52
C LEU A 111 -8.23 -8.17 6.55
N VAL A 112 -8.76 -9.38 6.38
CA VAL A 112 -7.93 -10.60 6.34
C VAL A 112 -7.03 -10.61 5.10
N ALA A 113 -7.49 -10.10 3.95
CA ALA A 113 -6.65 -9.97 2.76
C ALA A 113 -5.47 -9.01 3.00
N CYS A 114 -5.69 -7.88 3.68
CA CYS A 114 -4.62 -6.97 4.11
C CYS A 114 -3.62 -7.70 5.02
N LEU A 115 -4.10 -8.48 5.98
CA LEU A 115 -3.22 -9.20 6.91
C LEU A 115 -2.29 -10.22 6.25
N ILE A 116 -2.64 -10.77 5.08
CA ILE A 116 -1.85 -11.86 4.46
C ILE A 116 -1.16 -11.45 3.16
N HIS A 117 -1.36 -10.21 2.66
CA HIS A 117 -0.89 -9.80 1.34
C HIS A 117 0.63 -9.97 1.20
N ASP A 118 1.37 -9.53 2.21
CA ASP A 118 2.83 -9.54 2.24
C ASP A 118 3.43 -10.65 3.13
N ALA A 119 2.62 -11.41 3.86
CA ALA A 119 3.12 -12.46 4.77
C ALA A 119 3.95 -13.53 4.05
N GLY A 120 3.75 -13.70 2.74
CA GLY A 120 4.56 -14.59 1.90
C GLY A 120 6.03 -14.18 1.76
N ASN A 121 6.41 -12.95 2.14
CA ASN A 121 7.79 -12.46 2.09
C ASN A 121 8.72 -13.19 3.08
N ILE A 122 8.18 -13.94 4.05
CA ILE A 122 8.99 -14.75 4.97
C ILE A 122 9.80 -15.86 4.27
N ASP A 123 9.36 -16.30 3.08
CA ASP A 123 10.13 -17.24 2.23
C ASP A 123 10.73 -16.52 1.00
N GLY A 124 10.88 -15.19 1.06
CA GLY A 124 11.49 -14.37 0.03
C GLY A 124 10.54 -13.53 -0.82
N ARG A 125 11.06 -12.51 -1.50
CA ARG A 125 10.24 -11.60 -2.34
C ARG A 125 9.69 -12.26 -3.60
N ASN A 126 10.47 -13.13 -4.24
CA ASN A 126 10.10 -13.67 -5.54
C ASN A 126 8.87 -14.58 -5.41
N GLY A 127 7.76 -14.14 -6.00
CA GLY A 127 6.49 -14.88 -5.96
C GLY A 127 5.79 -14.87 -4.60
N HIS A 128 6.12 -13.96 -3.67
CA HIS A 128 5.53 -13.90 -2.33
C HIS A 128 4.00 -13.85 -2.38
N ALA A 129 3.42 -13.07 -3.30
CA ALA A 129 1.98 -12.93 -3.47
C ALA A 129 1.26 -14.28 -3.71
N ASN A 130 1.93 -15.26 -4.32
CA ASN A 130 1.37 -16.59 -4.57
C ASN A 130 1.25 -17.46 -3.31
N ARG A 131 1.88 -17.05 -2.19
CA ARG A 131 1.93 -17.82 -0.94
C ARG A 131 0.81 -17.46 0.04
N ALA A 132 0.01 -16.42 -0.23
CA ALA A 132 -1.09 -15.97 0.62
C ALA A 132 -2.04 -17.11 1.04
N ARG A 133 -2.34 -18.04 0.11
CA ARG A 133 -3.19 -19.21 0.42
C ARG A 133 -2.59 -20.13 1.47
N ARG A 134 -1.29 -20.43 1.35
CA ARG A 134 -0.59 -21.31 2.29
C ARG A 134 -0.51 -20.65 3.67
N VAL A 135 -0.23 -19.34 3.71
CA VAL A 135 -0.22 -18.56 4.95
C VAL A 135 -1.59 -18.62 5.63
N LEU A 136 -2.67 -18.29 4.91
CA LEU A 136 -4.01 -18.27 5.48
C LEU A 136 -4.45 -19.67 5.95
N GLN A 137 -4.11 -20.71 5.19
CA GLN A 137 -4.37 -22.10 5.59
C GLN A 137 -3.64 -22.47 6.90
N HIS A 138 -2.42 -21.96 7.11
CA HIS A 138 -1.66 -22.22 8.32
C HIS A 138 -2.30 -21.56 9.56
N VAL A 139 -2.70 -20.29 9.45
CA VAL A 139 -3.19 -19.53 10.61
C VAL A 139 -4.70 -19.65 10.87
N ALA A 140 -5.47 -20.13 9.87
CA ALA A 140 -6.93 -20.17 9.97
C ALA A 140 -7.58 -21.40 9.31
N GLY A 141 -6.80 -22.39 8.87
CA GLY A 141 -7.31 -23.52 8.07
C GLY A 141 -8.33 -24.42 8.76
N ASN A 142 -8.39 -24.39 10.09
CA ASN A 142 -9.37 -25.11 10.91
C ASN A 142 -10.59 -24.26 11.29
N ARG A 143 -10.61 -22.97 10.96
CA ARG A 143 -11.66 -22.01 11.34
C ARG A 143 -12.33 -21.33 10.14
N LEU A 144 -11.67 -21.34 8.98
CA LEU A 144 -12.22 -20.89 7.70
C LEU A 144 -12.46 -22.09 6.79
N ASP A 145 -13.56 -22.05 6.05
CA ASP A 145 -13.79 -23.05 5.02
C ASP A 145 -12.84 -22.88 3.82
N THR A 146 -12.72 -23.92 3.01
CA THR A 146 -11.79 -23.95 1.86
C THR A 146 -12.11 -22.88 0.81
N LYS A 147 -13.40 -22.52 0.66
CA LYS A 147 -13.89 -21.51 -0.27
C LYS A 147 -13.61 -20.10 0.25
N GLU A 148 -13.76 -19.80 1.55
CA GLU A 148 -13.33 -18.55 2.18
C GLU A 148 -11.82 -18.35 1.99
N ILE A 149 -11.03 -19.38 2.31
CA ILE A 149 -9.57 -19.33 2.13
C ILE A 149 -9.23 -19.05 0.67
N SER A 150 -9.93 -19.69 -0.28
CA SER A 150 -9.74 -19.43 -1.72
C SER A 150 -10.06 -18.00 -2.12
N LEU A 151 -11.20 -17.48 -1.65
CA LEU A 151 -11.67 -16.13 -1.94
C LEU A 151 -10.69 -15.07 -1.43
N ILE A 152 -10.41 -15.10 -0.12
CA ILE A 152 -9.54 -14.11 0.54
C ILE A 152 -8.13 -14.16 -0.06
N SER A 153 -7.57 -15.36 -0.27
CA SER A 153 -6.22 -15.49 -0.81
C SER A 153 -6.09 -15.01 -2.26
N LYS A 154 -7.14 -15.14 -3.08
CA LYS A 154 -7.14 -14.59 -4.44
C LYS A 154 -7.15 -13.07 -4.44
N ILE A 155 -7.92 -12.46 -3.54
CA ILE A 155 -7.96 -11.00 -3.35
C ILE A 155 -6.60 -10.51 -2.88
N ALA A 156 -6.03 -11.13 -1.84
CA ALA A 156 -4.70 -10.79 -1.35
C ALA A 156 -3.63 -10.94 -2.45
N ARG A 157 -3.64 -12.03 -3.22
CA ARG A 157 -2.67 -12.24 -4.31
C ARG A 157 -2.72 -11.18 -5.40
N ALA A 158 -3.90 -10.59 -5.67
CA ALA A 158 -4.06 -9.60 -6.74
C ALA A 158 -3.45 -8.22 -6.42
N HIS A 159 -2.94 -7.99 -5.20
CA HIS A 159 -2.25 -6.75 -4.87
C HIS A 159 -0.95 -6.58 -5.69
N GLY A 160 -0.32 -7.68 -6.11
CA GLY A 160 0.98 -7.64 -6.80
C GLY A 160 1.22 -8.79 -7.77
N GLY A 161 2.38 -8.76 -8.40
CA GLY A 161 2.83 -9.81 -9.33
C GLY A 161 2.17 -9.76 -10.71
N LYS A 162 2.12 -10.93 -11.34
CA LYS A 162 1.57 -11.14 -12.69
C LYS A 162 0.59 -12.29 -12.67
N THR A 163 -0.32 -12.30 -13.63
CA THR A 163 -1.24 -13.41 -13.85
C THR A 163 -0.51 -14.67 -14.29
N THR A 164 -1.20 -15.81 -14.35
CA THR A 164 -0.64 -17.06 -14.89
C THR A 164 -0.26 -16.92 -16.37
N ALA A 165 -0.90 -16.01 -17.10
CA ALA A 165 -0.56 -15.66 -18.48
C ALA A 165 0.54 -14.58 -18.58
N GLY A 166 1.09 -14.10 -17.46
CA GLY A 166 2.14 -13.08 -17.41
C GLY A 166 1.64 -11.64 -17.53
N SER A 167 0.32 -11.41 -17.51
CA SER A 167 -0.27 -10.07 -17.57
C SER A 167 -0.08 -9.32 -16.24
N PRO A 168 0.15 -7.99 -16.24
CA PRO A 168 0.11 -7.19 -15.02
C PRO A 168 -1.33 -6.97 -14.50
N ASP A 169 -2.36 -7.24 -15.30
CA ASP A 169 -3.78 -7.07 -14.91
C ASP A 169 -4.29 -8.21 -14.02
N THR A 170 -3.85 -8.22 -12.76
CA THR A 170 -4.19 -9.25 -11.76
C THR A 170 -5.59 -9.10 -11.15
N ILE A 171 -6.11 -7.87 -11.03
CA ILE A 171 -7.48 -7.60 -10.54
C ILE A 171 -8.51 -8.00 -11.61
N GLY A 172 -8.23 -7.77 -12.90
CA GLY A 172 -9.11 -8.13 -14.00
C GLY A 172 -9.42 -9.63 -14.08
N GLU A 173 -8.53 -10.50 -13.61
CA GLU A 173 -8.74 -11.95 -13.57
C GLU A 173 -9.66 -12.42 -12.44
N LEU A 174 -9.88 -11.58 -11.42
CA LEU A 174 -10.83 -11.92 -10.37
C LEU A 174 -12.26 -11.92 -10.93
N PRO A 175 -13.16 -12.78 -10.42
CA PRO A 175 -14.56 -12.70 -10.79
C PRO A 175 -15.18 -11.38 -10.28
N ILE A 176 -16.17 -10.86 -11.01
CA ILE A 176 -16.88 -9.62 -10.64
C ILE A 176 -17.60 -9.81 -9.29
N ARG A 177 -18.20 -10.99 -9.10
CA ARG A 177 -18.82 -11.42 -7.85
C ARG A 177 -18.31 -12.82 -7.52
N ASP A 178 -18.08 -13.05 -6.24
CA ASP A 178 -17.86 -14.37 -5.68
C ASP A 178 -18.51 -14.39 -4.30
N GLY A 179 -18.44 -15.50 -3.58
CA GLY A 179 -19.08 -15.60 -2.28
C GLY A 179 -18.90 -16.96 -1.64
N VAL A 180 -19.42 -17.04 -0.43
CA VAL A 180 -19.53 -18.27 0.36
C VAL A 180 -20.98 -18.37 0.78
N GLU A 181 -21.56 -19.55 0.59
CA GLU A 181 -23.00 -19.79 0.75
C GLU A 181 -23.83 -18.80 -0.09
N HIS A 182 -24.75 -18.06 0.55
CA HIS A 182 -25.62 -17.07 -0.08
C HIS A 182 -25.05 -15.63 0.00
N ILE A 183 -23.90 -15.45 0.66
CA ILE A 183 -23.30 -14.14 0.89
C ILE A 183 -22.31 -13.83 -0.21
N THR A 184 -22.55 -12.70 -0.88
CA THR A 184 -21.79 -12.25 -2.04
C THR A 184 -20.88 -11.09 -1.71
N VAL A 185 -19.66 -11.14 -2.25
CA VAL A 185 -18.66 -10.09 -2.19
C VAL A 185 -18.30 -9.60 -3.59
N LYS A 186 -17.62 -8.45 -3.67
CA LYS A 186 -17.06 -7.86 -4.90
C LYS A 186 -15.52 -7.98 -4.91
N PRO A 187 -14.93 -9.12 -5.33
CA PRO A 187 -13.48 -9.35 -5.20
C PRO A 187 -12.60 -8.28 -5.87
N ARG A 188 -13.01 -7.80 -7.05
CA ARG A 188 -12.28 -6.74 -7.78
C ARG A 188 -12.20 -5.43 -7.00
N LEU A 189 -13.31 -5.06 -6.34
CA LEU A 189 -13.37 -3.85 -5.51
C LEU A 189 -12.43 -3.97 -4.30
N LEU A 190 -12.46 -5.12 -3.61
CA LEU A 190 -11.63 -5.34 -2.43
C LEU A 190 -10.14 -5.42 -2.79
N ALA A 191 -9.80 -6.08 -3.90
CA ALA A 191 -8.43 -6.15 -4.39
C ALA A 191 -7.88 -4.78 -4.83
N ALA A 192 -8.69 -3.97 -5.51
CA ALA A 192 -8.30 -2.61 -5.89
C ALA A 192 -8.12 -1.70 -4.67
N THR A 193 -8.97 -1.85 -3.65
CA THR A 193 -8.83 -1.12 -2.38
C THR A 193 -7.52 -1.49 -1.68
N LEU A 194 -7.24 -2.80 -1.54
CA LEU A 194 -5.99 -3.29 -0.94
C LEU A 194 -4.76 -2.81 -1.70
N ARG A 195 -4.75 -2.96 -3.03
CA ARG A 195 -3.61 -2.60 -3.87
C ARG A 195 -3.28 -1.11 -3.80
N LEU A 196 -4.30 -0.25 -3.91
CA LEU A 196 -4.11 1.19 -3.76
C LEU A 196 -3.68 1.54 -2.33
N ALA A 197 -4.25 0.90 -1.31
CA ALA A 197 -3.88 1.15 0.08
C ALA A 197 -2.42 0.79 0.38
N ASP A 198 -1.92 -0.33 -0.15
CA ASP A 198 -0.52 -0.75 0.00
C ASP A 198 0.45 0.23 -0.69
N GLU A 199 0.12 0.68 -1.90
CA GLU A 199 0.92 1.70 -2.60
C GLU A 199 0.96 3.03 -1.82
N LEU A 200 -0.12 3.40 -1.13
CA LEU A 200 -0.22 4.63 -0.34
C LEU A 200 0.25 4.49 1.12
N ALA A 201 0.69 3.30 1.53
CA ALA A 201 1.15 3.03 2.90
C ALA A 201 2.61 3.46 3.16
N GLU A 202 3.26 4.09 2.18
CA GLU A 202 4.61 4.65 2.31
C GLU A 202 4.67 5.75 3.37
N ASN A 203 5.56 5.58 4.36
CA ASN A 203 5.81 6.55 5.41
C ASN A 203 7.11 6.22 6.17
N VAL A 204 7.53 7.12 7.08
CA VAL A 204 8.78 7.00 7.84
C VAL A 204 8.91 5.72 8.66
N ARG A 205 7.81 5.09 9.10
CA ARG A 205 7.87 3.82 9.84
C ARG A 205 8.31 2.65 8.96
N ARG A 206 8.07 2.73 7.64
CA ARG A 206 8.51 1.75 6.65
C ARG A 206 10.02 1.81 6.41
N ALA A 207 10.67 2.93 6.76
CA ALA A 207 12.12 3.06 6.67
C ALA A 207 12.82 2.12 7.67
N ASN A 208 13.68 1.26 7.14
CA ASN A 208 14.66 0.48 7.86
C ASN A 208 15.89 1.34 8.17
N ARG A 209 16.53 1.10 9.31
CA ARG A 209 17.74 1.80 9.75
C ARG A 209 19.03 1.06 9.36
N ARG A 210 18.93 -0.03 8.59
CA ARG A 210 20.09 -0.80 8.15
C ARG A 210 20.82 -0.06 7.03
N ASP A 211 22.13 0.01 7.15
CA ASP A 211 23.01 0.70 6.21
C ASP A 211 23.53 -0.28 5.17
N GLU A 212 22.70 -0.51 4.14
CA GLU A 212 23.00 -1.38 3.01
C GLU A 212 22.79 -0.60 1.72
N GLU A 213 23.75 -0.68 0.78
CA GLU A 213 23.80 0.16 -0.42
C GLU A 213 22.49 0.12 -1.24
N GLY A 214 21.99 -1.09 -1.53
CA GLY A 214 20.74 -1.30 -2.28
C GLY A 214 19.47 -0.91 -1.51
N SER A 215 19.57 -0.64 -0.20
CA SER A 215 18.45 -0.26 0.65
C SER A 215 18.38 1.27 0.86
N ARG A 216 19.42 2.02 0.45
CA ARG A 216 19.51 3.46 0.73
C ARG A 216 18.36 4.26 0.11
N PHE A 217 18.10 4.11 -1.18
CA PHE A 217 17.06 4.88 -1.89
C PHE A 217 15.64 4.55 -1.42
N PRO A 218 15.23 3.26 -1.29
CA PRO A 218 13.92 2.92 -0.73
C PRO A 218 13.69 3.48 0.68
N ASN A 219 14.70 3.43 1.56
CA ASN A 219 14.58 3.94 2.92
C ASN A 219 14.53 5.46 2.97
N LEU A 220 15.35 6.16 2.17
CA LEU A 220 15.28 7.61 2.04
C LEU A 220 13.92 8.06 1.51
N PHE A 221 13.41 7.41 0.46
CA PHE A 221 12.07 7.67 -0.06
C PHE A 221 11.02 7.61 1.05
N CYS A 222 10.98 6.50 1.81
CA CYS A 222 10.04 6.34 2.94
C CYS A 222 10.22 7.40 4.02
N SER A 223 11.47 7.83 4.29
CA SER A 223 11.75 8.85 5.31
C SER A 223 11.37 10.27 4.90
N THR A 224 11.24 10.53 3.60
CA THR A 224 10.97 11.87 3.06
C THR A 224 9.50 12.10 2.69
N ILE A 225 8.71 11.04 2.53
CA ILE A 225 7.33 11.12 2.03
C ILE A 225 6.29 11.18 3.16
N SER A 226 5.28 12.02 2.96
CA SER A 226 4.01 12.03 3.67
C SER A 226 2.88 11.89 2.65
N VAL A 227 1.99 10.91 2.87
CA VAL A 227 0.88 10.62 1.96
C VAL A 227 -0.45 10.98 2.64
N SER A 228 -1.27 11.78 1.96
CA SER A 228 -2.62 12.13 2.41
C SER A 228 -3.68 11.79 1.35
N VAL A 229 -4.90 11.49 1.79
CA VAL A 229 -6.03 11.11 0.93
C VAL A 229 -7.18 12.06 1.23
N ASP A 230 -7.49 12.93 0.28
CA ASP A 230 -8.68 13.77 0.28
C ASP A 230 -9.82 13.03 -0.43
N TYR A 231 -10.57 12.25 0.36
CA TYR A 231 -11.67 11.43 -0.17
C TYR A 231 -12.77 12.29 -0.82
N LYS A 232 -13.10 13.45 -0.25
CA LYS A 232 -14.19 14.30 -0.73
C LYS A 232 -13.78 15.10 -1.97
N GLY A 233 -12.58 15.67 -1.96
CA GLY A 233 -11.99 16.34 -3.12
C GLY A 233 -11.53 15.37 -4.21
N ARG A 234 -11.43 14.07 -3.90
CA ARG A 234 -10.96 12.99 -4.77
C ARG A 234 -9.49 13.18 -5.19
N TRP A 235 -8.64 13.62 -4.27
CA TRP A 235 -7.21 13.80 -4.51
C TRP A 235 -6.37 12.94 -3.58
N ILE A 236 -5.25 12.46 -4.09
CA ILE A 236 -4.15 11.91 -3.28
C ILE A 236 -3.04 12.95 -3.28
N SER A 237 -2.44 13.25 -2.12
CA SER A 237 -1.30 14.15 -2.05
C SER A 237 -0.06 13.37 -1.62
N LEU A 238 1.04 13.57 -2.34
CA LEU A 238 2.38 13.06 -2.05
C LEU A 238 3.25 14.27 -1.73
N ASP A 239 3.50 14.48 -0.44
CA ASP A 239 4.30 15.59 0.06
C ASP A 239 5.69 15.07 0.44
N PHE A 240 6.75 15.66 -0.09
CA PHE A 240 8.13 15.27 0.15
C PHE A 240 8.91 16.41 0.79
N ALA A 241 9.71 16.10 1.80
CA ALA A 241 10.71 17.00 2.37
C ALA A 241 12.11 16.39 2.18
N VAL A 242 12.91 16.99 1.30
CA VAL A 242 14.23 16.45 0.90
C VAL A 242 15.34 17.37 1.42
N GLY A 243 16.14 16.83 2.33
CA GLY A 243 17.31 17.52 2.90
C GLY A 243 18.41 17.80 1.88
N ASP A 244 19.36 18.62 2.28
CA ASP A 244 20.39 19.21 1.44
C ASP A 244 21.36 18.17 0.84
N GLU A 245 21.85 17.26 1.66
CA GLU A 245 22.67 16.12 1.26
C GLU A 245 21.96 15.20 0.25
N ASN A 246 20.63 15.14 0.34
CA ASN A 246 19.77 14.29 -0.48
C ASN A 246 19.39 14.96 -1.81
N CYS A 247 19.47 16.28 -1.92
CA CYS A 247 19.24 17.02 -3.17
C CYS A 247 20.31 16.71 -4.24
N ILE A 248 21.52 16.36 -3.82
CA ILE A 248 22.65 16.04 -4.71
C ILE A 248 23.02 14.56 -4.72
N LEU A 249 22.26 13.74 -3.99
CA LEU A 249 22.57 12.33 -3.80
C LEU A 249 22.41 11.55 -5.10
N PHE A 250 23.53 11.01 -5.59
CA PHE A 250 23.62 10.09 -6.71
C PHE A 250 24.09 8.72 -6.22
N GLY A 251 23.48 7.65 -6.70
CA GLY A 251 23.78 6.29 -6.26
C GLY A 251 22.93 5.25 -6.99
N LYS A 252 23.04 4.00 -6.53
CA LYS A 252 22.28 2.88 -7.06
C LYS A 252 20.98 2.67 -6.29
N ASP A 253 19.91 2.33 -7.03
CA ASP A 253 18.66 1.86 -6.43
C ASP A 253 18.73 0.36 -6.04
N GLU A 254 17.61 -0.20 -5.59
CA GLU A 254 17.51 -1.62 -5.21
C GLU A 254 17.70 -2.62 -6.37
N LYS A 255 17.75 -2.13 -7.61
CA LYS A 255 17.96 -2.92 -8.83
C LYS A 255 19.38 -2.73 -9.40
N GLY A 256 20.17 -1.83 -8.81
CA GLY A 256 21.50 -1.48 -9.27
C GLY A 256 21.52 -0.39 -10.35
N ASP A 257 20.39 0.25 -10.65
CA ASP A 257 20.32 1.37 -11.59
C ASP A 257 20.90 2.63 -10.93
N GLU A 258 21.84 3.31 -11.61
CA GLU A 258 22.43 4.56 -11.13
C GLU A 258 21.55 5.77 -11.48
N MET A 259 21.17 6.56 -10.47
CA MET A 259 20.34 7.76 -10.62
C MET A 259 20.47 8.70 -9.42
N PHE A 260 19.87 9.89 -9.49
CA PHE A 260 19.71 10.74 -8.30
C PHE A 260 18.52 10.26 -7.45
N LEU A 261 18.54 10.51 -6.13
CA LEU A 261 17.39 10.23 -5.27
C LEU A 261 16.10 10.90 -5.78
N LEU A 262 16.21 12.12 -6.32
CA LEU A 262 15.09 12.83 -6.91
C LEU A 262 14.53 12.12 -8.16
N ASP A 263 15.37 11.47 -8.97
CA ASP A 263 14.91 10.61 -10.07
C ASP A 263 14.21 9.35 -9.54
N TYR A 264 14.66 8.82 -8.40
CA TYR A 264 13.98 7.70 -7.73
C TYR A 264 12.58 8.11 -7.24
N ILE A 265 12.46 9.27 -6.57
CA ILE A 265 11.17 9.86 -6.16
C ILE A 265 10.27 10.04 -7.38
N SER A 266 10.81 10.58 -8.46
CA SER A 266 10.14 10.75 -9.75
C SER A 266 9.52 9.43 -10.26
N ARG A 267 10.31 8.35 -10.32
CA ARG A 267 9.82 7.01 -10.72
C ARG A 267 8.74 6.46 -9.79
N ARG A 268 8.84 6.69 -8.48
CA ARG A 268 7.85 6.23 -7.49
C ARG A 268 6.53 6.99 -7.63
N VAL A 269 6.58 8.30 -7.84
CA VAL A 269 5.40 9.12 -8.13
C VAL A 269 4.67 8.63 -9.39
N GLU A 270 5.40 8.35 -10.48
CA GLU A 270 4.83 7.80 -11.71
C GLU A 270 4.17 6.44 -11.48
N LYS A 271 4.82 5.56 -10.69
CA LYS A 271 4.25 4.27 -10.31
C LYS A 271 2.94 4.43 -9.54
N THR A 272 2.89 5.33 -8.55
CA THR A 272 1.68 5.56 -7.76
C THR A 272 0.52 6.06 -8.63
N GLU A 273 0.78 6.92 -9.63
CA GLU A 273 -0.25 7.35 -10.59
C GLU A 273 -0.75 6.20 -11.47
N LEU A 274 0.14 5.32 -11.95
CA LEU A 274 -0.26 4.14 -12.70
C LEU A 274 -1.15 3.20 -11.85
N GLU A 275 -0.78 2.98 -10.59
CA GLU A 275 -1.55 2.17 -9.65
C GLU A 275 -2.91 2.78 -9.32
N ARG A 276 -2.99 4.10 -9.12
CA ARG A 276 -4.26 4.83 -8.95
C ARG A 276 -5.19 4.59 -10.14
N ARG A 277 -4.72 4.88 -11.36
CA ARG A 277 -5.51 4.69 -12.59
C ARG A 277 -5.97 3.26 -12.76
N TYR A 278 -5.09 2.29 -12.48
CA TYR A 278 -5.42 0.89 -12.56
C TYR A 278 -6.53 0.51 -11.57
N CYS A 279 -6.40 0.93 -10.30
CA CYS A 279 -7.38 0.65 -9.26
C CYS A 279 -8.72 1.37 -9.49
N ASP A 280 -8.71 2.59 -10.00
CA ASP A 280 -9.92 3.38 -10.28
C ASP A 280 -10.87 2.71 -11.29
N ARG A 281 -10.36 1.85 -12.18
CA ARG A 281 -11.17 1.01 -13.07
C ARG A 281 -12.14 0.11 -12.30
N TYR A 282 -11.76 -0.31 -11.10
CA TYR A 282 -12.53 -1.23 -10.25
C TYR A 282 -13.15 -0.53 -9.02
N LEU A 283 -12.72 0.69 -8.71
CA LEU A 283 -13.31 1.54 -7.66
C LEU A 283 -14.41 2.48 -8.18
N ARG A 284 -14.69 2.50 -9.49
CA ARG A 284 -15.71 3.35 -10.13
C ARG A 284 -17.08 3.23 -9.46
N GLY A 285 -17.68 4.39 -9.15
CA GLY A 285 -18.96 4.47 -8.43
C GLY A 285 -18.85 4.17 -6.93
N PHE A 286 -17.64 3.87 -6.45
CA PHE A 286 -17.34 3.59 -5.06
C PHE A 286 -16.40 4.64 -4.47
N ALA A 287 -15.11 4.60 -4.77
CA ALA A 287 -14.10 5.48 -4.17
C ALA A 287 -12.97 5.77 -5.16
N THR A 288 -13.25 6.60 -6.17
CA THR A 288 -12.28 6.97 -7.21
C THR A 288 -11.58 8.28 -6.91
N TYR A 289 -10.36 8.41 -7.41
CA TYR A 289 -9.56 9.62 -7.31
C TYR A 289 -9.37 10.26 -8.69
N ASP A 290 -9.34 11.58 -8.76
CA ASP A 290 -9.18 12.31 -10.03
C ASP A 290 -7.72 12.45 -10.42
N GLY A 291 -6.84 12.53 -9.43
CA GLY A 291 -5.42 12.66 -9.66
C GLY A 291 -4.60 12.67 -8.38
N ILE A 292 -3.31 12.91 -8.58
CA ILE A 292 -2.31 13.02 -7.54
C ILE A 292 -1.72 14.44 -7.56
N ARG A 293 -1.67 15.08 -6.40
CA ARG A 293 -0.91 16.30 -6.16
C ARG A 293 0.45 15.93 -5.61
N VAL A 294 1.50 16.52 -6.15
CA VAL A 294 2.88 16.27 -5.73
C VAL A 294 3.50 17.59 -5.31
N ASN A 295 3.99 17.63 -4.08
CA ASN A 295 4.77 18.74 -3.54
C ASN A 295 6.13 18.21 -3.09
N VAL A 296 7.21 18.82 -3.56
CA VAL A 296 8.58 18.49 -3.14
C VAL A 296 9.25 19.75 -2.60
N GLU A 297 9.44 19.79 -1.29
CA GLU A 297 10.18 20.81 -0.58
C GLU A 297 11.66 20.40 -0.53
N LEU A 298 12.52 21.21 -1.15
CA LEU A 298 13.97 21.04 -1.11
C LEU A 298 14.54 21.98 -0.06
N LEU A 299 15.21 21.39 0.93
CA LEU A 299 15.64 22.10 2.14
C LEU A 299 17.15 22.33 2.13
N LYS A 300 17.58 23.49 2.64
CA LYS A 300 18.96 23.84 2.97
C LYS A 300 19.00 24.32 4.41
N ASP A 301 19.76 23.64 5.27
CA ASP A 301 19.86 23.99 6.70
C ASP A 301 18.49 24.16 7.39
N HIS A 302 17.53 23.34 7.00
CA HIS A 302 16.11 23.34 7.41
C HIS A 302 15.20 24.40 6.78
N ASP A 303 15.74 25.35 6.01
CA ASP A 303 14.94 26.34 5.27
C ASP A 303 14.64 25.85 3.85
N GLU A 304 13.43 26.10 3.36
CA GLU A 304 13.09 25.84 1.96
C GLU A 304 13.89 26.77 1.06
N TRP A 305 14.68 26.20 0.14
CA TRP A 305 15.35 26.97 -0.92
C TRP A 305 14.63 26.84 -2.27
N ARG A 306 13.85 25.77 -2.45
CA ARG A 306 13.04 25.53 -3.65
C ARG A 306 11.89 24.57 -3.36
N ALA A 307 10.73 24.86 -3.95
CA ALA A 307 9.59 23.94 -4.00
C ALA A 307 9.27 23.53 -5.44
N ILE A 308 8.80 22.29 -5.61
CA ILE A 308 8.31 21.76 -6.88
C ILE A 308 6.88 21.28 -6.66
N TYR A 309 5.93 21.89 -7.37
CA TYR A 309 4.52 21.51 -7.36
C TYR A 309 4.04 21.09 -8.75
N PHE A 310 3.33 19.96 -8.82
CA PHE A 310 2.60 19.55 -10.01
C PHE A 310 1.45 18.59 -9.69
N GLU A 311 0.56 18.42 -10.66
CA GLU A 311 -0.58 17.50 -10.59
C GLU A 311 -0.49 16.49 -11.74
N LEU A 312 -0.75 15.22 -11.40
CA LEU A 312 -0.94 14.12 -12.34
C LEU A 312 -2.43 13.79 -12.37
N MET A 313 -3.05 13.99 -13.53
CA MET A 313 -4.46 13.70 -13.77
C MET A 313 -4.68 13.43 -15.25
N GLU A 314 -5.78 12.77 -15.60
CA GLU A 314 -6.22 12.71 -16.99
C GLU A 314 -6.79 14.07 -17.39
N ASP A 315 -6.24 14.69 -18.43
CA ASP A 315 -6.65 16.01 -18.93
C ASP A 315 -7.19 15.89 -20.37
N GLY A 316 -8.24 16.63 -20.69
CA GLY A 316 -8.78 16.75 -22.04
C GLY A 316 -9.57 15.54 -22.58
N TYR A 317 -9.89 15.62 -23.88
CA TYR A 317 -10.47 14.54 -24.67
C TYR A 317 -9.35 13.61 -25.12
N PRO A 318 -9.49 12.26 -25.06
CA PRO A 318 -8.42 11.35 -25.47
C PRO A 318 -8.10 11.53 -26.95
N THR A 319 -7.02 12.26 -27.24
CA THR A 319 -6.45 12.40 -28.58
C THR A 319 -5.26 11.47 -28.71
N SER A 320 -4.99 11.02 -29.94
CA SER A 320 -3.98 9.99 -30.23
C SER A 320 -2.54 10.35 -29.83
N ASN A 321 -2.27 11.59 -29.42
CA ASN A 321 -0.97 12.06 -28.92
C ASN A 321 -0.88 12.10 -27.38
N ASP A 322 -1.94 11.76 -26.65
CA ASP A 322 -1.98 11.86 -25.18
C ASP A 322 -1.19 10.77 -24.44
N LEU A 323 -0.66 9.79 -25.17
CA LEU A 323 0.30 8.83 -24.59
C LEU A 323 1.68 9.46 -24.34
N GLU A 324 2.04 10.55 -25.05
CA GLU A 324 3.30 11.28 -24.86
C GLU A 324 3.13 12.65 -24.18
N SER A 325 1.90 13.19 -24.08
CA SER A 325 1.62 14.41 -23.30
C SER A 325 1.53 14.16 -21.78
N PHE A 326 1.70 12.90 -21.34
CA PHE A 326 1.85 12.54 -19.94
C PHE A 326 2.98 13.39 -19.35
N ARG A 327 2.62 14.32 -18.46
CA ARG A 327 3.54 15.27 -17.85
C ARG A 327 4.69 14.46 -17.25
N ARG A 328 5.86 14.49 -17.90
CA ARG A 328 7.12 14.05 -17.30
C ARG A 328 7.12 14.63 -15.90
N SER A 329 7.31 13.79 -14.90
CA SER A 329 7.57 14.27 -13.55
C SER A 329 8.52 15.46 -13.65
N LYS A 330 8.14 16.58 -13.04
CA LYS A 330 8.96 17.81 -13.09
C LYS A 330 10.24 17.67 -12.26
N ILE A 331 10.45 16.49 -11.67
CA ILE A 331 11.59 16.14 -10.86
C ILE A 331 12.67 15.56 -11.78
N ASP A 332 13.64 16.40 -12.14
CA ASP A 332 14.89 16.01 -12.81
C ASP A 332 16.03 16.19 -11.81
N GLY A 333 16.50 15.08 -11.25
CA GLY A 333 17.50 15.09 -10.19
C GLY A 333 18.84 15.67 -10.65
N LYS A 334 19.22 15.47 -11.92
CA LYS A 334 20.48 16.01 -12.45
C LYS A 334 20.41 17.53 -12.56
N SER A 335 19.31 18.06 -13.09
CA SER A 335 19.12 19.51 -13.21
C SER A 335 19.06 20.17 -11.84
N ILE A 336 18.28 19.61 -10.90
CA ILE A 336 18.16 20.12 -9.53
C ILE A 336 19.51 20.08 -8.79
N ALA A 337 20.26 18.98 -8.88
CA ALA A 337 21.57 18.87 -8.26
C ALA A 337 22.59 19.87 -8.85
N THR A 338 22.49 20.16 -10.15
CA THR A 338 23.34 21.16 -10.81
C THR A 338 23.01 22.56 -10.32
N GLU A 339 21.73 22.91 -10.24
CA GLU A 339 21.27 24.20 -9.70
C GLU A 339 21.68 24.37 -8.23
N TYR A 340 21.49 23.34 -7.41
CA TYR A 340 21.91 23.34 -6.01
C TYR A 340 23.42 23.62 -5.87
N ARG A 341 24.26 22.95 -6.65
CA ARG A 341 25.72 23.17 -6.64
C ARG A 341 26.09 24.57 -7.14
N ALA A 342 25.39 25.12 -8.13
CA ALA A 342 25.65 26.47 -8.60
C ALA A 342 25.31 27.53 -7.54
N GLN A 343 24.27 27.30 -6.75
CA GLN A 343 23.79 28.22 -5.72
C GLN A 343 24.57 28.11 -4.40
N PHE A 344 24.95 26.91 -3.98
CA PHE A 344 25.52 26.64 -2.66
C PHE A 344 26.91 25.99 -2.66
N GLY A 345 27.39 25.51 -3.81
CA GLY A 345 28.69 24.82 -3.94
C GLY A 345 29.92 25.71 -3.85
N GLY A 346 29.75 27.02 -3.57
CA GLY A 346 30.82 27.99 -3.37
C GLY A 346 31.40 28.04 -1.95
N ASP A 347 30.74 27.43 -0.96
CA ASP A 347 31.12 27.52 0.46
C ASP A 347 31.74 26.22 0.99
N SER A 348 32.81 25.76 0.33
CA SER A 348 33.73 24.77 0.91
C SER A 348 35.13 25.37 0.95
N LYS A 349 35.44 26.05 2.06
CA LYS A 349 36.81 26.35 2.48
C LYS A 349 37.27 25.32 3.48
#